data_AF-A0A522DNI6-F1
#
_entry.id   AF-A0A522DNI6-F1
#
_cell.length_a   1.000
_cell.length_b   1.000
_cell.length_c   1.000
_cell.angle_alpha   90.00
_cell.angle_beta   90.00
_cell.angle_gamma   90.00
#
_symmetry.space_group_name_H-M   'P 1'
#
loop_
_entity.id
_entity.type
_entity.pdbx_description
1 polymer ?
#
loop_
_entity_poly.entity_id
_entity_poly.type
_entity_poly.pdbx_seq_one_letter_code
_entity_poly.pdbx_strand_id
1 'polypeptide(L)'
;MKKITSIEELKQESIYDDRKGMAEFFILLNFNLRSSKRIVYYPDTNTFDVHNEIDDSYEEDLTEEQLRNETHIVLAIENGAFFKYDF
;
A
#
# COMPACT_ATOMS: atom_id res chain seq x y z
N MET A 1 5.57 4.95 12.86
CA MET A 1 5.06 5.01 11.49
C MET A 1 6.24 5.25 10.58
N LYS A 2 6.44 4.38 9.60
CA LYS A 2 7.53 4.49 8.62
C LYS A 2 7.02 5.15 7.34
N LYS A 3 7.68 6.20 6.84
CA LYS A 3 7.38 6.77 5.51
C LYS A 3 7.90 5.81 4.44
N ILE A 4 7.08 5.55 3.42
CA ILE A 4 7.47 4.79 2.23
C ILE A 4 7.90 5.76 1.15
N THR A 5 9.08 5.54 0.58
CA THR A 5 9.75 6.50 -0.32
C THR A 5 9.90 6.00 -1.76
N SER A 6 9.65 4.71 -2.00
CA SER A 6 9.72 4.11 -3.33
C SER A 6 8.81 2.88 -3.44
N ILE A 7 8.51 2.47 -4.67
CA ILE A 7 7.81 1.21 -4.94
C ILE A 7 8.62 0.01 -4.44
N GLU A 8 9.95 0.03 -4.59
CA GLU A 8 10.81 -1.05 -4.10
C GLU A 8 10.75 -1.20 -2.57
N GLU A 9 10.68 -0.08 -1.84
CA GLU A 9 10.43 -0.11 -0.41
C GLU A 9 9.01 -0.61 -0.07
N LEU A 10 7.99 -0.19 -0.83
CA LEU A 10 6.65 -0.75 -0.68
C LEU A 10 6.66 -2.27 -0.82
N LYS A 11 7.25 -2.80 -1.89
CA LYS A 11 7.38 -4.25 -2.15
C LYS A 11 7.99 -4.98 -0.96
N GLN A 12 9.09 -4.47 -0.39
CA GLN A 12 9.75 -5.07 0.77
C GLN A 12 8.87 -5.04 2.02
N GLU A 13 8.12 -3.97 2.22
CA GLU A 13 7.31 -3.74 3.41
C GLU A 13 5.95 -4.42 3.39
N SER A 14 5.47 -4.83 2.20
CA SER A 14 4.18 -5.49 1.98
C SER A 14 4.32 -6.95 1.56
N ILE A 15 5.50 -7.58 1.66
CA ILE A 15 5.63 -9.02 1.43
C ILE A 15 4.71 -9.77 2.39
N TYR A 16 3.85 -10.64 1.85
CA TYR A 16 2.97 -11.50 2.65
C TYR A 16 3.79 -12.35 3.63
N ASP A 17 3.40 -12.33 4.90
CA ASP A 17 3.96 -13.18 5.96
C ASP A 17 2.78 -13.80 6.72
N ASP A 18 2.61 -15.12 6.61
CA ASP A 18 1.54 -15.89 7.29
C ASP A 18 1.43 -15.61 8.80
N ARG A 19 2.51 -15.14 9.44
CA ARG A 19 2.54 -14.83 10.87
C ARG A 19 2.14 -13.40 11.20
N LYS A 20 2.25 -12.49 10.23
CA LYS A 20 2.01 -11.05 10.40
C LYS A 20 0.78 -10.55 9.67
N GLY A 21 0.24 -11.35 8.75
CA GLY A 21 -0.89 -10.98 7.91
C GLY A 21 -0.53 -9.89 6.91
N MET A 22 -1.54 -9.15 6.45
CA MET A 22 -1.36 -8.05 5.51
C MET A 22 -0.75 -6.83 6.21
N ALA A 23 0.24 -6.20 5.58
CA ALA A 23 0.83 -4.98 6.13
C ALA A 23 -0.17 -3.81 6.01
N GLU A 24 -0.32 -3.05 7.09
CA GLU A 24 -1.22 -1.90 7.12
C GLU A 24 -0.48 -0.59 6.81
N PHE A 25 -1.08 0.21 5.93
CA PHE A 25 -0.56 1.48 5.46
C PHE A 25 -1.66 2.54 5.50
N PHE A 26 -1.28 3.80 5.29
CA PHE A 26 -2.22 4.87 5.02
C PHE A 26 -1.65 5.94 4.10
N ILE A 27 -2.54 6.56 3.34
CA ILE A 27 -2.30 7.84 2.68
C ILE A 27 -2.69 8.95 3.65
N LEU A 28 -1.75 9.85 3.94
CA LEU A 28 -2.00 11.08 4.69
C LEU A 28 -2.70 12.10 3.78
N LEU A 29 -3.92 12.46 4.16
CA LEU A 29 -4.72 13.47 3.48
C LEU A 29 -4.62 14.81 4.22
N ASN A 30 -5.18 15.86 3.60
CA ASN A 30 -5.30 17.16 4.25
C ASN A 30 -6.03 17.06 5.59
N PHE A 31 -5.71 17.97 6.51
CA PHE A 31 -6.28 18.02 7.87
C PHE A 31 -5.97 16.77 8.72
N ASN A 32 -4.86 16.08 8.47
CA ASN A 32 -4.42 14.88 9.18
C ASN A 32 -5.40 13.69 9.08
N LEU A 33 -6.26 13.69 8.07
CA LEU A 33 -7.11 12.53 7.76
C LEU A 33 -6.27 11.41 7.15
N ARG A 34 -6.71 10.16 7.32
CA ARG A 34 -5.99 8.97 6.85
C ARG A 34 -6.92 8.10 6.02
N SER A 35 -6.47 7.72 4.83
CA SER A 35 -7.07 6.64 4.05
C SER A 35 -6.25 5.37 4.32
N SER A 36 -6.71 4.55 5.25
CA SER A 36 -6.07 3.28 5.61
C SER A 36 -6.22 2.24 4.50
N LYS A 37 -5.19 1.43 4.34
CA LYS A 37 -5.11 0.36 3.34
C LYS A 37 -4.39 -0.85 3.93
N ARG A 38 -4.79 -2.05 3.54
CA ARG A 38 -3.97 -3.25 3.69
C ARG A 38 -3.41 -3.63 2.34
N ILE A 39 -2.11 -3.88 2.30
CA ILE A 39 -1.42 -4.18 1.04
C ILE A 39 -0.61 -5.44 1.21
N VAL A 40 -0.71 -6.31 0.21
CA VAL A 40 0.12 -7.48 0.03
C VAL A 40 0.83 -7.38 -1.31
N TYR A 41 2.11 -7.70 -1.33
CA TYR A 41 2.89 -7.90 -2.54
C TYR A 41 3.29 -9.37 -2.66
N TYR A 42 3.07 -9.94 -3.85
CA TYR A 42 3.42 -11.30 -4.19
C TYR A 42 4.62 -11.30 -5.15
N PRO A 43 5.83 -11.66 -4.67
CA PRO A 43 7.03 -11.66 -5.51
C PRO A 43 6.97 -12.63 -6.70
N ASP A 44 6.22 -13.74 -6.58
CA ASP A 44 6.14 -14.78 -7.60
C ASP A 44 5.41 -14.32 -8.87
N THR A 45 4.37 -13.51 -8.70
CA THR A 45 3.55 -12.95 -9.79
C THR A 45 3.89 -11.49 -10.08
N ASN A 46 4.68 -10.84 -9.23
CA ASN A 46 4.95 -9.40 -9.26
C ASN A 46 3.65 -8.56 -9.27
N THR A 47 2.69 -8.97 -8.45
CA THR A 47 1.38 -8.31 -8.29
C THR A 47 1.13 -7.87 -6.86
N PHE A 48 0.16 -6.97 -6.70
CA PHE A 48 -0.31 -6.46 -5.41
C PHE A 48 -1.79 -6.74 -5.21
N ASP A 49 -2.16 -7.06 -3.98
CA ASP A 49 -3.55 -6.95 -3.52
C ASP A 49 -3.66 -5.73 -2.60
N VAL A 50 -4.70 -4.94 -2.80
CA VAL A 50 -5.00 -3.73 -2.03
C VAL A 50 -6.42 -3.81 -1.50
N HIS A 51 -6.57 -3.72 -0.19
CA HIS A 51 -7.85 -3.53 0.48
C HIS A 51 -7.96 -2.09 0.97
N ASN A 52 -8.98 -1.37 0.49
CA ASN A 52 -9.28 0.00 0.88
C ASN A 52 -10.29 0.00 2.04
N GLU A 53 -9.87 0.39 3.24
CA GLU A 53 -10.75 0.33 4.42
C GLU A 53 -11.86 1.40 4.42
N ILE A 54 -11.76 2.43 3.58
CA ILE A 54 -12.73 3.53 3.54
C ILE A 54 -14.10 3.09 2.98
N ASP A 55 -14.09 2.15 2.04
CA ASP A 55 -15.27 1.66 1.34
C ASP A 55 -15.32 0.13 1.21
N ASP A 56 -14.38 -0.56 1.87
CA ASP A 56 -14.24 -2.01 1.90
C ASP A 56 -14.01 -2.63 0.51
N SER A 57 -13.50 -1.85 -0.45
CA SER A 57 -13.17 -2.33 -1.79
C SER A 57 -11.85 -3.11 -1.81
N TYR A 58 -11.81 -4.15 -2.65
CA TYR A 58 -10.64 -5.00 -2.87
C TYR A 58 -10.22 -4.93 -4.34
N GLU A 59 -8.93 -4.69 -4.56
CA GLU A 59 -8.28 -4.67 -5.87
C GLU A 59 -7.18 -5.73 -5.84
N GLU A 60 -7.34 -6.78 -6.65
CA GLU A 60 -6.46 -7.96 -6.65
C GLU A 60 -5.60 -8.02 -7.92
N ASP A 61 -4.46 -8.70 -7.84
CA ASP A 61 -3.56 -8.95 -8.98
C ASP A 61 -3.07 -7.68 -9.71
N LEU A 62 -3.00 -6.55 -9.00
CA LEU A 62 -2.54 -5.28 -9.59
C LEU A 62 -1.07 -5.40 -10.00
N THR A 63 -0.78 -5.20 -11.28
CA THR A 63 0.59 -4.97 -11.74
C THR A 63 1.14 -3.66 -11.20
N GLU A 64 2.45 -3.45 -11.23
CA GLU A 64 3.05 -2.16 -10.85
C GLU A 64 2.50 -0.98 -11.67
N GLU A 65 2.19 -1.21 -12.96
CA GLU A 65 1.57 -0.19 -13.82
C GLU A 65 0.14 0.15 -13.37
N GLN A 66 -0.66 -0.85 -13.01
CA GLN A 66 -2.01 -0.62 -12.51
C GLN A 66 -2.00 0.00 -11.11
N LEU A 67 -1.09 -0.45 -10.23
CA LEU A 67 -0.88 0.19 -8.93
C LEU A 67 -0.57 1.68 -9.09
N ARG A 68 0.19 2.06 -10.13
CA ARG A 68 0.53 3.45 -10.45
C ARG A 68 -0.63 4.25 -11.06
N ASN A 69 -1.39 3.65 -11.97
CA ASN A 69 -2.35 4.38 -12.80
C ASN A 69 -3.80 4.30 -12.30
N GLU A 70 -4.15 3.22 -11.61
CA GLU A 70 -5.52 2.92 -11.15
C GLU A 70 -5.69 3.22 -9.66
N THR A 71 -4.59 3.25 -8.89
CA THR A 71 -4.59 3.61 -7.47
C THR A 71 -3.91 4.95 -7.20
N HIS A 72 -4.16 5.51 -6.01
CA HIS A 72 -3.47 6.71 -5.54
C HIS A 72 -2.19 6.41 -4.73
N ILE A 73 -1.76 5.14 -4.64
CA ILE A 73 -0.66 4.72 -3.75
C ILE A 73 0.68 5.25 -4.25
N VAL A 74 1.02 5.03 -5.51
CA VAL A 74 2.31 5.46 -6.07
C VAL A 74 2.42 6.99 -6.06
N LEU A 75 1.34 7.68 -6.42
CA LEU A 75 1.27 9.14 -6.32
C LEU A 75 1.47 9.62 -4.87
N ALA A 76 0.93 8.92 -3.88
CA ALA A 76 1.14 9.25 -2.48
C ALA A 76 2.58 9.00 -2.02
N ILE A 77 3.26 7.97 -2.54
CA ILE A 77 4.70 7.74 -2.30
C ILE A 77 5.52 8.90 -2.86
N GLU A 78 5.27 9.28 -4.12
CA GLU A 78 5.99 10.37 -4.80
C GLU A 78 5.80 11.72 -4.10
N ASN A 79 4.62 11.97 -3.52
CA ASN A 79 4.33 13.15 -2.72
C ASN A 79 4.79 13.04 -1.25
N GLY A 80 5.40 11.92 -0.85
CA GLY A 80 5.84 11.69 0.53
C GLY A 80 4.69 11.65 1.54
N ALA A 81 3.50 11.25 1.10
CA ALA A 81 2.25 11.16 1.87
C ALA A 81 1.85 9.72 2.21
N PHE A 82 2.67 8.72 1.86
CA PHE A 82 2.38 7.31 2.12
C PHE A 82 3.21 6.74 3.29
N PHE A 83 2.55 6.07 4.22
CA PHE A 83 3.15 5.60 5.47
C PHE A 83 2.67 4.20 5.85
N LYS A 84 3.55 3.42 6.45
CA LYS A 84 3.24 2.15 7.12
C LYS A 84 2.93 2.39 8.61
N TYR A 85 1.95 1.67 9.15
CA TYR A 85 1.72 1.62 10.60
C TYR A 85 2.83 0.81 11.28
N ASP A 86 3.29 1.24 12.46
CA ASP A 86 4.19 0.45 13.29
C ASP A 86 3.32 -0.15 14.42
N PHE A 87 3.33 -1.48 14.56
CA PHE A 87 2.68 -2.20 15.66
C PHE A 87 3.73 -2.92 16.51
#